data_AF-A0A085WLB4-F1
#
_entry.id   AF-A0A085WLB4-F1
#
_cell.length_a   1.000
_cell.length_b   1.000
_cell.length_c   1.000
_cell.angle_alpha   90.00
_cell.angle_beta   90.00
_cell.angle_gamma   90.00
#
_symmetry.space_group_name_H-M   'P 1'
#
loop_
_entity.id
_entity.type
_entity.pdbx_description
1 polymer ?
#
loop_
_entity_poly.entity_id
_entity_poly.type
_entity_poly.pdbx_seq_one_letter_code
_entity_poly.pdbx_strand_id
1 'polypeptide(L)'
;MGPLRPPTATAQRYWAGLLIPFPRDRPVFIIPWNHHTPLLPSQRKMLEEALRIAQEPHERHHIFPQETGLKEWFEAQRVNIHQETMLLDIPTHRRIHSGAKGGPWNQAWRDFQRTLAAATNKEMHEHAWELIKRFKLVGFILPYYDKPPYLLPPPIEY
;
A
#
# COMPACT_ATOMS: atom_id res chain seq x y z
N MET A 1 -51.53 19.36 15.83
CA MET A 1 -50.42 18.37 15.74
C MET A 1 -50.35 17.90 14.30
N GLY A 2 -49.32 18.28 13.55
CA GLY A 2 -49.14 17.81 12.17
C GLY A 2 -48.44 16.44 12.15
N PRO A 3 -48.77 15.53 11.21
CA PRO A 3 -48.11 14.24 11.13
C PRO A 3 -46.66 14.40 10.63
N LEU A 4 -45.75 13.67 11.27
CA LEU A 4 -44.34 13.55 10.89
C LEU A 4 -44.21 12.89 9.52
N ARG A 5 -43.54 13.57 8.57
CA ARG A 5 -43.14 12.96 7.29
C ARG A 5 -41.92 12.04 7.52
N PRO A 6 -41.94 10.78 7.06
CA PRO A 6 -40.73 9.97 7.03
C PRO A 6 -39.76 10.52 5.96
N PRO A 7 -38.43 10.35 6.13
CA PRO A 7 -37.45 10.83 5.17
C PRO A 7 -37.57 10.07 3.84
N THR A 8 -37.76 10.80 2.75
CA THR A 8 -37.63 10.32 1.37
C THR A 8 -36.15 10.03 1.07
N ALA A 9 -35.73 8.80 1.30
CA ALA A 9 -34.50 8.25 0.72
C ALA A 9 -34.76 6.78 0.33
N THR A 10 -35.65 6.58 -0.63
CA THR A 10 -35.79 5.27 -1.26
C THR A 10 -34.63 5.07 -2.23
N ALA A 11 -33.70 4.20 -1.85
CA ALA A 11 -32.86 3.49 -2.81
C ALA A 11 -33.79 2.92 -3.89
N GLN A 12 -33.79 3.51 -5.08
CA GLN A 12 -34.51 2.98 -6.23
C GLN A 12 -33.83 1.67 -6.63
N ARG A 13 -34.30 0.57 -6.01
CA ARG A 13 -34.12 -0.78 -6.51
C ARG A 13 -34.83 -0.85 -7.86
N TYR A 14 -34.07 -1.02 -8.95
CA TYR A 14 -34.57 -1.21 -10.31
C TYR A 14 -35.31 -2.54 -10.53
N TRP A 15 -35.97 -3.09 -9.52
CA TRP A 15 -36.73 -4.33 -9.64
C TRP A 15 -38.19 -4.11 -10.08
N ALA A 16 -38.65 -2.86 -10.30
CA ALA A 16 -40.03 -2.60 -10.73
C ALA A 16 -40.25 -1.20 -11.39
N GLY A 17 -39.34 -0.74 -12.26
CA GLY A 17 -39.27 0.70 -12.59
C GLY A 17 -39.43 1.16 -14.04
N LEU A 18 -39.57 0.27 -15.03
CA LEU A 18 -39.76 0.71 -16.43
C LEU A 18 -40.88 -0.10 -17.08
N LEU A 19 -42.11 0.38 -16.90
CA LEU A 19 -43.26 -0.07 -17.69
C LEU A 19 -43.13 0.51 -19.11
N ILE A 20 -42.16 0.00 -19.88
CA ILE A 20 -42.23 0.09 -21.34
C ILE A 20 -43.22 -1.00 -21.77
N PRO A 21 -44.33 -0.68 -22.45
CA PRO A 21 -45.31 -1.67 -22.85
C PRO A 21 -44.72 -2.51 -23.99
N PHE A 22 -44.06 -3.61 -23.63
CA PHE A 22 -43.66 -4.64 -24.60
C PHE A 22 -44.76 -5.71 -24.72
N PRO A 23 -44.91 -6.34 -25.90
CA PRO A 23 -45.91 -7.37 -26.11
C PRO A 23 -45.59 -8.58 -25.22
N ARG A 24 -46.54 -8.88 -24.33
CA ARG A 24 -46.79 -10.08 -23.52
C ARG A 24 -45.70 -11.17 -23.51
N ASP A 25 -45.16 -11.37 -22.31
CA ASP A 25 -44.77 -12.66 -21.72
C ASP A 25 -43.32 -13.16 -21.81
N ARG A 26 -42.30 -12.27 -21.87
CA ARG A 26 -40.91 -12.69 -21.59
C ARG A 26 -40.16 -11.64 -20.74
N PRO A 27 -39.49 -12.03 -19.64
CA PRO A 27 -38.60 -11.11 -18.93
C PRO A 27 -37.41 -10.78 -19.85
N VAL A 28 -37.24 -9.49 -20.16
CA VAL A 28 -36.09 -8.98 -20.92
C VAL A 28 -35.08 -8.44 -19.92
N PHE A 29 -33.90 -9.05 -19.87
CA PHE A 29 -32.78 -8.56 -19.08
C PHE A 29 -32.05 -7.46 -19.86
N ILE A 30 -32.15 -6.21 -19.41
CA ILE A 30 -31.42 -5.09 -19.99
C ILE A 30 -30.18 -4.84 -19.13
N ILE A 31 -29.00 -5.16 -19.67
CA ILE A 31 -27.73 -4.66 -19.13
C ILE A 31 -27.43 -3.36 -19.87
N PRO A 32 -27.54 -2.19 -19.22
CA PRO A 32 -27.17 -0.95 -19.86
C PRO A 32 -25.63 -0.88 -19.94
N TRP A 33 -25.07 -1.31 -21.07
CA TRP A 33 -23.62 -1.42 -21.32
C TRP A 33 -22.85 -0.11 -21.11
N ASN A 34 -23.52 1.05 -21.20
CA ASN A 34 -22.91 2.38 -21.04
C ASN A 34 -23.40 3.11 -19.77
N HIS A 35 -24.00 2.41 -18.80
CA HIS A 35 -24.41 3.04 -17.56
C HIS A 35 -23.22 3.13 -16.60
N HIS A 36 -22.54 4.27 -16.60
CA HIS A 36 -21.60 4.63 -15.55
C HIS A 36 -22.38 4.79 -14.25
N THR A 37 -22.47 3.71 -13.48
CA THR A 37 -23.14 3.76 -12.19
C THR A 37 -22.28 4.66 -11.29
N PRO A 38 -22.83 5.77 -10.76
CA PRO A 38 -22.07 6.63 -9.87
C PRO A 38 -21.60 5.80 -8.68
N LEU A 39 -20.36 6.03 -8.23
CA LEU A 39 -19.79 5.28 -7.11
C LEU A 39 -20.72 5.34 -5.89
N LEU A 40 -20.98 4.16 -5.31
CA LEU A 40 -21.72 4.05 -4.07
C LEU A 40 -21.01 4.87 -2.97
N PRO A 41 -21.72 5.40 -1.96
CA PRO A 41 -21.09 6.15 -0.87
C PRO A 41 -19.95 5.37 -0.17
N SER A 42 -20.07 4.04 -0.05
CA SER A 42 -19.01 3.18 0.49
C SER A 42 -17.78 3.10 -0.42
N GLN A 43 -17.97 3.03 -1.74
CA GLN A 43 -16.89 3.01 -2.72
C GLN A 43 -16.16 4.35 -2.76
N ARG A 44 -16.88 5.47 -2.68
CA ARG A 44 -16.27 6.81 -2.56
C ARG A 44 -15.41 6.93 -1.31
N LYS A 45 -15.95 6.56 -0.15
CA LYS A 45 -15.18 6.55 1.11
C LYS A 45 -13.92 5.69 1.02
N MET A 46 -14.03 4.52 0.39
CA MET A 46 -12.88 3.63 0.18
C MET A 46 -11.81 4.29 -0.70
N LEU A 47 -12.20 4.94 -1.80
CA LEU A 47 -11.27 5.67 -2.66
C LEU A 47 -10.65 6.87 -1.95
N GLU A 48 -11.45 7.67 -1.24
CA GLU A 48 -10.99 8.81 -0.45
C GLU A 48 -9.95 8.37 0.59
N GLU A 49 -10.21 7.26 1.30
CA GLU A 49 -9.27 6.72 2.27
C GLU A 49 -8.01 6.16 1.60
N ALA A 50 -8.13 5.46 0.47
CA ALA A 50 -6.98 4.99 -0.29
C ALA A 50 -6.13 6.15 -0.81
N LEU A 51 -6.75 7.23 -1.29
CA LEU A 51 -6.08 8.45 -1.70
C LEU A 51 -5.40 9.14 -0.51
N ARG A 52 -6.06 9.19 0.65
CA ARG A 52 -5.50 9.74 1.88
C ARG A 52 -4.24 8.98 2.28
N ILE A 53 -4.30 7.64 2.32
CA ILE A 53 -3.16 6.75 2.62
C ILE A 53 -2.05 6.95 1.57
N ALA A 54 -2.39 7.01 0.28
CA ALA A 54 -1.41 7.23 -0.79
C ALA A 54 -0.72 8.60 -0.70
N GLN A 55 -1.42 9.61 -0.16
CA GLN A 55 -0.90 10.96 0.06
C GLN A 55 -0.17 11.12 1.39
N GLU A 56 -0.23 10.15 2.30
CA GLU A 56 0.55 10.22 3.53
C GLU A 56 2.05 10.34 3.18
N PRO A 57 2.83 11.09 3.97
CA PRO A 57 4.23 11.25 3.69
C PRO A 57 4.95 9.91 3.89
N HIS A 58 5.72 9.52 2.89
CA HIS A 58 6.56 8.32 2.90
C HIS A 58 8.04 8.73 2.90
N GLU A 59 8.87 7.91 3.54
CA GLU A 59 10.32 8.05 3.54
C GLU A 59 10.96 6.79 2.93
N ARG A 60 12.13 6.98 2.29
CA ARG A 60 12.93 5.85 1.81
C ARG A 60 13.64 5.20 2.99
N HIS A 61 13.37 3.93 3.17
CA HIS A 61 14.05 3.08 4.11
C HIS A 61 15.06 2.19 3.39
N HIS A 62 16.31 2.18 3.82
CA HIS A 62 17.30 1.27 3.25
C HIS A 62 17.09 -0.14 3.81
N ILE A 63 16.85 -1.12 2.93
CA ILE A 63 16.72 -2.52 3.33
C ILE A 63 18.03 -2.99 3.98
N PHE A 64 19.17 -2.58 3.41
CA PHE A 64 20.50 -2.76 3.98
C PHE A 64 20.95 -1.46 4.69
N PRO A 65 21.11 -1.44 6.03
CA PRO A 65 21.41 -0.24 6.79
C PRO A 65 22.66 0.53 6.32
N GLN A 66 22.58 1.86 6.42
CA GLN A 66 23.71 2.77 6.16
C GLN A 66 24.73 2.88 7.31
N GLU A 67 24.49 2.21 8.45
CA GLU A 67 25.43 2.22 9.57
C GLU A 67 26.80 1.71 9.12
N THR A 68 27.86 2.46 9.39
CA THR A 68 29.20 2.26 8.83
C THR A 68 29.69 0.81 8.88
N GLY A 69 29.65 0.16 10.06
CA GLY A 69 30.14 -1.22 10.19
C GLY A 69 29.27 -2.28 9.50
N LEU A 70 27.97 -2.01 9.32
CA LEU A 70 27.10 -2.87 8.52
C LEU A 70 27.30 -2.62 7.02
N LYS A 71 27.42 -1.36 6.63
CA LYS A 71 27.68 -0.94 5.25
C LYS A 71 28.95 -1.58 4.70
N GLU A 72 30.06 -1.48 5.44
CA GLU A 72 31.34 -2.10 5.07
C GLU A 72 31.20 -3.63 4.91
N TRP A 73 30.41 -4.25 5.78
CA TRP A 73 30.15 -5.69 5.71
C TRP A 73 29.31 -6.08 4.49
N PHE A 74 28.29 -5.30 4.15
CA PHE A 74 27.49 -5.49 2.92
C PHE A 74 28.35 -5.34 1.66
N GLU A 75 29.19 -4.30 1.61
CA GLU A 75 30.09 -4.05 0.49
C GLU A 75 31.08 -5.21 0.29
N ALA A 76 31.63 -5.77 1.38
CA ALA A 76 32.48 -6.95 1.33
C ALA A 76 31.77 -8.18 0.73
N GLN A 77 30.45 -8.29 0.93
CA GLN A 77 29.61 -9.34 0.34
C GLN A 77 28.98 -8.93 -1.01
N ARG A 78 29.47 -7.86 -1.62
CA ARG A 78 29.01 -7.32 -2.92
C ARG A 78 27.53 -6.93 -2.93
N VAL A 79 27.00 -6.50 -1.80
CA VAL A 79 25.65 -5.92 -1.68
C VAL A 79 25.75 -4.40 -1.83
N ASN A 80 25.07 -3.83 -2.82
CA ASN A 80 24.95 -2.39 -2.97
C ASN A 80 23.70 -1.90 -2.23
N ILE A 81 23.91 -1.24 -1.09
CA ILE A 81 22.83 -0.79 -0.20
C ILE A 81 21.84 0.19 -0.87
N HIS A 82 22.22 0.87 -1.95
CA HIS A 82 21.37 1.83 -2.65
C HIS A 82 20.47 1.20 -3.72
N GLN A 83 20.69 -0.07 -4.08
CA GLN A 83 19.87 -0.75 -5.10
C GLN A 83 18.47 -1.07 -4.61
N GLU A 84 18.30 -1.29 -3.30
CA GLU A 84 17.04 -1.73 -2.73
C GLU A 84 16.67 -0.90 -1.51
N THR A 85 15.72 0.01 -1.73
CA THR A 85 15.08 0.81 -0.66
C THR A 85 13.58 0.60 -0.71
N MET A 86 12.93 0.70 0.44
CA MET A 86 11.48 0.54 0.57
C MET A 86 10.86 1.89 0.91
N LEU A 87 9.80 2.28 0.21
CA LEU A 87 8.98 3.40 0.65
C LEU A 87 8.10 2.97 1.81
N LEU A 88 8.30 3.60 2.97
CA LEU A 88 7.52 3.34 4.17
C LEU A 88 6.81 4.61 4.62
N ASP A 89 5.62 4.47 5.20
CA ASP A 89 5.00 5.56 5.93
C ASP A 89 5.93 6.03 7.07
N ILE A 90 5.95 7.34 7.32
CA ILE A 90 6.81 7.93 8.35
C ILE A 90 6.65 7.24 9.73
N PRO A 91 5.42 6.97 10.23
CA PRO A 91 5.25 6.26 11.50
C PRO A 91 5.95 4.90 11.54
N THR A 92 5.82 4.08 10.50
CA THR A 92 6.49 2.79 10.38
C THR A 92 8.01 2.94 10.30
N HIS A 93 8.51 3.88 9.50
CA HIS A 93 9.95 4.14 9.40
C HIS A 93 10.54 4.54 10.76
N ARG A 94 9.86 5.44 11.49
CA ARG A 94 10.26 5.85 12.84
C ARG A 94 10.19 4.70 13.85
N ARG A 95 9.18 3.84 13.77
CA ARG A 95 9.03 2.70 14.68
C ARG A 95 10.25 1.78 14.64
N ILE A 96 10.71 1.42 13.44
CA ILE A 96 11.82 0.47 13.26
C ILE A 96 13.21 1.09 13.48
N HIS A 97 13.31 2.42 13.43
CA HIS A 97 14.52 3.17 13.75
C HIS A 97 14.50 3.88 15.11
N SER A 98 13.45 3.68 15.89
CA SER A 98 13.34 4.30 17.21
C SER A 98 14.44 3.80 18.16
N GLY A 99 14.97 4.70 18.99
CA GLY A 99 16.02 4.37 19.95
C GLY A 99 17.45 4.60 19.42
N ALA A 100 18.44 4.03 20.10
CA ALA A 100 19.84 4.25 19.78
C ALA A 100 20.30 3.42 18.57
N LYS A 101 21.32 3.92 17.85
CA LYS A 101 22.04 3.18 16.80
C LYS A 101 21.13 2.60 15.70
N GLY A 102 20.20 3.40 15.20
CA GLY A 102 19.27 2.98 14.14
C GLY A 102 18.20 1.98 14.57
N GLY A 103 18.02 1.79 15.88
CA GLY A 103 16.89 1.10 16.46
C GLY A 103 16.84 -0.42 16.19
N PRO A 104 15.64 -1.03 16.35
CA PRO A 104 15.42 -2.45 16.16
C PRO A 104 15.87 -3.00 14.79
N TRP A 105 15.75 -2.22 13.72
CA TRP A 105 16.15 -2.64 12.37
C TRP A 105 17.66 -2.90 12.29
N ASN A 106 18.46 -1.91 12.66
CA ASN A 106 19.92 -2.04 12.69
C ASN A 106 20.39 -3.07 13.71
N GLN A 107 19.69 -3.21 14.83
CA GLN A 107 20.03 -4.23 15.82
C GLN A 107 19.86 -5.64 15.25
N ALA A 108 18.76 -5.92 14.53
CA ALA A 108 18.54 -7.22 13.92
C ALA A 108 19.62 -7.57 12.88
N TRP A 109 20.03 -6.59 12.07
CA TRP A 109 21.16 -6.77 11.14
C TRP A 109 22.48 -7.04 11.87
N ARG A 110 22.76 -6.35 12.97
CA ARG A 110 23.95 -6.60 13.80
C ARG A 110 23.92 -7.98 14.46
N ASP A 111 22.75 -8.45 14.90
CA ASP A 111 22.57 -9.80 15.44
C ASP A 111 22.89 -10.85 14.37
N PHE A 112 22.41 -10.65 13.14
CA PHE A 112 22.69 -11.52 12.00
C PHE A 112 24.17 -11.52 11.62
N GLN A 113 24.80 -10.35 11.51
CA GLN A 113 26.23 -10.22 11.26
C GLN A 113 27.08 -10.95 12.30
N ARG A 114 26.72 -10.85 13.59
CA ARG A 114 27.42 -11.58 14.67
C ARG A 114 27.25 -13.09 14.56
N THR A 115 26.10 -13.54 14.10
CA THR A 115 25.78 -14.97 13.99
C THR A 115 26.43 -15.59 12.76
N LEU A 116 26.46 -14.86 11.64
CA LEU A 116 26.95 -15.33 10.35
C LEU A 116 27.79 -14.26 9.65
N ALA A 117 29.00 -14.01 10.15
CA ALA A 117 29.88 -12.96 9.62
C ALA A 117 30.29 -13.19 8.16
N ALA A 118 30.34 -14.46 7.72
CA ALA A 118 30.63 -14.86 6.34
C ALA A 118 29.36 -15.09 5.49
N ALA A 119 28.22 -14.50 5.87
CA ALA A 119 26.99 -14.62 5.12
C ALA A 119 27.20 -14.22 3.66
N THR A 120 26.74 -15.08 2.76
CA THR A 120 26.72 -14.79 1.33
C THR A 120 25.69 -13.72 1.00
N ASN A 121 25.86 -13.08 -0.16
CA ASN A 121 24.88 -12.15 -0.71
C ASN A 121 23.44 -12.74 -0.70
N LYS A 122 23.28 -14.02 -1.07
CA LYS A 122 21.98 -14.70 -1.06
C LYS A 122 21.38 -14.77 0.35
N GLU A 123 22.17 -15.19 1.34
CA GLU A 123 21.71 -15.29 2.73
C GLU A 123 21.35 -13.92 3.32
N MET A 124 22.06 -12.86 2.92
CA MET A 124 21.72 -11.49 3.30
C MET A 124 20.35 -11.06 2.74
N HIS A 125 20.06 -11.35 1.48
CA HIS A 125 18.73 -11.05 0.91
C HIS A 125 17.63 -11.92 1.53
N GLU A 126 17.89 -13.19 1.81
CA GLU A 126 16.95 -14.05 2.54
C GLU A 126 16.67 -13.48 3.94
N HIS A 127 17.70 -13.04 4.65
CA HIS A 127 17.55 -12.38 5.94
C HIS A 127 16.75 -11.08 5.83
N ALA A 128 17.00 -10.27 4.80
CA ALA A 128 16.23 -9.05 4.54
C ALA A 128 14.73 -9.36 4.37
N TRP A 129 14.37 -10.41 3.64
CA TRP A 129 12.97 -10.84 3.50
C TRP A 129 12.36 -11.30 4.82
N GLU A 130 13.13 -12.01 5.65
CA GLU A 130 12.68 -12.37 7.00
C GLU A 130 12.44 -11.12 7.87
N LEU A 131 13.30 -10.10 7.79
CA LEU A 131 13.11 -8.87 8.54
C LEU A 131 11.89 -8.08 8.05
N ILE A 132 11.67 -7.97 6.74
CA ILE A 132 10.49 -7.33 6.15
C ILE A 132 9.20 -7.97 6.70
N LYS A 133 9.15 -9.32 6.74
CA LYS A 133 8.03 -10.05 7.35
C LYS A 133 7.92 -9.81 8.85
N ARG A 134 9.03 -9.93 9.58
CA ARG A 134 9.09 -9.78 11.05
C ARG A 134 8.62 -8.41 11.51
N PHE A 135 9.03 -7.35 10.80
CA PHE A 135 8.67 -5.97 11.11
C PHE A 135 7.37 -5.50 10.44
N LYS A 136 6.71 -6.40 9.68
CA LYS A 136 5.46 -6.15 8.96
C LYS A 136 5.55 -4.93 8.04
N LEU A 137 6.64 -4.86 7.28
CA LEU A 137 6.89 -3.76 6.35
C LEU A 137 6.11 -3.99 5.06
N VAL A 138 5.42 -2.95 4.60
CA VAL A 138 4.67 -2.92 3.36
C VAL A 138 5.06 -1.67 2.61
N GLY A 139 5.53 -1.83 1.37
CA GLY A 139 6.02 -0.72 0.57
C GLY A 139 6.59 -1.20 -0.76
N PHE A 140 6.70 -0.26 -1.71
CA PHE A 140 7.38 -0.52 -2.97
C PHE A 140 8.89 -0.56 -2.77
N ILE A 141 9.56 -1.53 -3.41
CA ILE A 141 11.01 -1.65 -3.42
C ILE A 141 11.56 -1.03 -4.70
N LEU A 142 12.43 -0.04 -4.53
CA LEU A 142 13.01 0.75 -5.60
C LEU A 142 14.46 1.14 -5.26
N PRO A 143 15.31 1.39 -6.27
CA PRO A 143 16.61 2.02 -6.05
C PRO A 143 16.47 3.39 -5.36
N TYR A 144 17.45 3.74 -4.52
CA TYR A 144 17.40 4.96 -3.70
C TYR A 144 17.27 6.25 -4.52
N TYR A 145 17.86 6.29 -5.71
CA TYR A 145 17.88 7.47 -6.58
C TYR A 145 16.74 7.50 -7.61
N ASP A 146 15.96 6.41 -7.73
CA ASP A 146 14.88 6.30 -8.70
C ASP A 146 13.62 6.99 -8.20
N LYS A 147 12.94 7.76 -9.05
CA LYS A 147 11.66 8.39 -8.67
C LYS A 147 10.63 7.29 -8.36
N PRO A 148 9.87 7.41 -7.27
CA PRO A 148 8.84 6.42 -7.00
C PRO A 148 7.80 6.45 -8.11
N PRO A 149 7.25 5.28 -8.50
CA PRO A 149 6.07 5.28 -9.34
C PRO A 149 5.02 6.10 -8.59
N TYR A 150 4.47 7.12 -9.25
CA TYR A 150 3.46 7.99 -8.64
C TYR A 150 2.41 7.11 -7.95
N LEU A 151 2.20 7.32 -6.64
CA LEU A 151 1.27 6.54 -5.80
C LEU A 151 -0.20 6.73 -6.20
N LEU A 152 -0.46 7.42 -7.31
CA LEU A 152 -1.78 7.69 -7.83
C LEU A 152 -1.83 7.20 -9.29
N PRO A 153 -2.83 6.39 -9.69
CA PRO A 153 -3.21 6.39 -11.10
C PRO A 153 -3.49 7.85 -11.51
N PRO A 154 -3.22 8.25 -12.76
CA PRO A 154 -3.65 9.57 -13.23
C PRO A 154 -5.14 9.76 -12.89
N PRO A 155 -5.57 10.98 -12.52
CA PRO A 155 -6.98 11.22 -12.22
C PRO A 155 -7.81 10.63 -13.36
N ILE A 156 -8.66 9.67 -13.03
CA ILE A 156 -9.63 9.16 -13.98
C ILE A 156 -10.59 10.33 -14.19
N GLU A 157 -10.42 11.05 -15.30
CA GLU A 157 -11.39 12.04 -15.74
C GLU A 157 -12.71 11.28 -15.96
N TYR A 158 -13.73 11.64 -15.17
CA TYR A 158 -15.10 11.17 -15.32
C TYR A 158 -15.90 12.18 -16.13
#